data_AF-D2K2D0-F1
#
_entry.id   AF-D2K2D0-F1
#
_cell.length_a   1.000
_cell.length_b   1.000
_cell.length_c   1.000
_cell.angle_alpha   90.00
_cell.angle_beta   90.00
_cell.angle_gamma   90.00
#
_symmetry.space_group_name_H-M   'P 1'
#
loop_
_entity.id
_entity.type
_entity.pdbx_description
1 polymer ?
#
loop_
_entity_poly.entity_id
_entity_poly.type
_entity_poly.pdbx_seq_one_letter_code
_entity_poly.pdbx_strand_id
1 'polypeptide(L)'
;MTLDDPQVTASTGDKKSGLQTITTAQRVARDFNPQALQDRMYGAGAAAPVAESRRVVLCLMKSTEVEIVVDELMEEYAEDDSFIVEDAGTFYRLENDEGFEIDLDVIEPLIGHRYDVFDFMVNVTTTIGRAYNDGNKFVMTTKMMGLEEELPRFQRGGDDESDDLNHMRGAGGER
;
A
#
# COMPACT_ATOMS: atom_id res chain seq x y z
N MET A 1 -44.80 17.58 -20.22
CA MET A 1 -43.57 16.82 -20.45
C MET A 1 -42.77 16.86 -19.17
N THR A 2 -43.06 15.91 -18.28
CA THR A 2 -42.34 15.70 -17.03
C THR A 2 -41.20 14.75 -17.32
N LEU A 3 -39.98 15.16 -16.98
CA LEU A 3 -38.76 14.35 -17.13
C LEU A 3 -38.80 13.26 -16.07
N ASP A 4 -38.75 12.00 -16.51
CA ASP A 4 -38.56 10.83 -15.64
C ASP A 4 -37.12 10.84 -15.12
N ASP A 5 -36.95 10.86 -13.80
CA ASP A 5 -35.68 10.60 -13.13
C ASP A 5 -35.27 9.13 -13.33
N PRO A 6 -34.00 8.82 -13.65
CA PRO A 6 -33.57 7.44 -13.78
C PRO A 6 -33.53 6.75 -12.41
N GLN A 7 -34.32 5.70 -12.26
CA GLN A 7 -34.27 4.80 -11.09
C GLN A 7 -32.90 4.14 -10.99
N VAL A 8 -32.18 4.43 -9.90
CA VAL A 8 -30.98 3.70 -9.49
C VAL A 8 -31.39 2.30 -9.05
N THR A 9 -31.07 1.29 -9.85
CA THR A 9 -31.26 -0.11 -9.50
C THR A 9 -30.29 -0.49 -8.38
N ALA A 10 -30.82 -0.71 -7.18
CA ALA A 10 -30.07 -1.28 -6.07
C ALA A 10 -29.72 -2.74 -6.38
N SER A 11 -28.44 -3.01 -6.68
CA SER A 11 -27.92 -4.37 -6.70
C SER A 11 -27.84 -4.88 -5.27
N THR A 12 -28.55 -5.97 -5.03
CA THR A 12 -28.55 -6.73 -3.78
C THR A 12 -27.32 -7.62 -3.80
N GLY A 13 -26.39 -7.40 -2.88
CA GLY A 13 -25.18 -8.19 -2.66
C GLY A 13 -24.79 -8.15 -1.19
N ASP A 14 -24.49 -9.32 -0.63
CA ASP A 14 -24.47 -9.65 0.78
C ASP A 14 -23.58 -8.79 1.69
N LYS A 15 -24.11 -8.47 2.87
CA LYS A 15 -23.39 -7.81 3.96
C LYS A 15 -22.49 -8.82 4.67
N LYS A 16 -21.19 -8.79 4.40
CA LYS A 16 -20.17 -9.15 5.40
C LYS A 16 -19.81 -7.88 6.19
N SER A 17 -20.10 -7.92 7.48
CA SER A 17 -19.74 -6.89 8.46
C SER A 17 -18.24 -6.93 8.70
N GLY A 18 -17.52 -5.82 8.51
CA GLY A 18 -16.10 -5.74 8.85
C GLY A 18 -15.42 -4.45 8.41
N LEU A 19 -15.04 -4.35 7.14
CA LEU A 19 -14.38 -3.16 6.57
C LEU A 19 -15.24 -2.52 5.49
N GLN A 20 -15.53 -1.23 5.64
CA GLN A 20 -16.30 -0.48 4.66
C GLN A 20 -15.38 -0.05 3.53
N THR A 21 -15.42 -0.75 2.38
CA THR A 21 -15.02 -0.15 1.11
C THR A 21 -15.97 1.01 0.85
N ILE A 22 -15.57 2.21 1.26
CA ILE A 22 -16.33 3.44 1.01
C ILE A 22 -15.92 3.97 -0.35
N THR A 23 -16.87 4.22 -1.23
CA THR A 23 -16.56 4.91 -2.49
C THR A 23 -16.24 6.38 -2.19
N THR A 24 -15.39 7.01 -2.99
CA THR A 24 -15.12 8.46 -2.84
C THR A 24 -16.39 9.29 -2.84
N ALA A 25 -17.36 8.93 -3.71
CA ALA A 25 -18.65 9.61 -3.79
C ALA A 25 -19.45 9.52 -2.47
N GLN A 26 -19.48 8.35 -1.84
CA GLN A 26 -20.14 8.16 -0.54
C GLN A 26 -19.44 8.95 0.58
N ARG A 27 -18.10 8.96 0.61
CA ARG A 27 -17.33 9.74 1.59
C ARG A 27 -17.63 11.24 1.47
N VAL A 28 -17.60 11.78 0.25
CA VAL A 28 -17.92 13.19 -0.01
C VAL A 28 -19.37 13.48 0.37
N ALA A 29 -20.33 12.65 -0.02
CA ALA A 29 -21.74 12.87 0.29
C ALA A 29 -22.04 12.88 1.81
N ARG A 30 -21.32 12.09 2.61
CA ARG A 30 -21.52 12.00 4.06
C ARG A 30 -21.01 13.25 4.80
N ASP A 31 -19.85 13.76 4.41
CA ASP A 31 -19.07 14.69 5.25
C ASP A 31 -18.88 16.09 4.63
N PHE A 32 -19.41 16.35 3.43
CA PHE A 32 -19.18 17.62 2.73
C PHE A 32 -19.99 18.79 3.30
N ASN A 33 -19.31 19.69 4.02
CA ASN A 33 -19.82 20.99 4.44
C ASN A 33 -18.88 22.10 3.94
N PRO A 34 -19.28 22.91 2.94
CA PRO A 34 -18.40 23.87 2.30
C PRO A 34 -17.98 25.02 3.24
N GLN A 35 -18.87 25.47 4.13
CA GLN A 35 -18.57 26.56 5.06
C GLN A 35 -17.58 26.09 6.13
N ALA A 36 -17.81 24.90 6.71
CA ALA A 36 -16.91 24.32 7.69
C ALA A 36 -15.52 24.03 7.10
N LEU A 37 -15.46 23.60 5.82
CA LEU A 37 -14.20 23.42 5.11
C LEU A 37 -13.45 24.76 4.92
N GLN A 38 -14.16 25.80 4.49
CA GLN A 38 -13.59 27.14 4.31
C GLN A 38 -13.02 27.68 5.63
N ASP A 39 -13.76 27.53 6.73
CA ASP A 39 -13.33 27.99 8.05
C ASP A 39 -12.09 27.22 8.55
N ARG A 40 -12.01 25.91 8.27
CA ARG A 40 -10.82 25.09 8.59
C ARG A 40 -9.58 25.48 7.77
N MET A 41 -9.76 25.85 6.51
CA MET A 41 -8.65 26.20 5.61
C MET A 41 -8.15 27.63 5.79
N TYR A 42 -9.04 28.60 6.05
CA TYR A 42 -8.73 30.03 6.01
C TYR A 42 -9.13 30.82 7.26
N GLY A 43 -9.78 30.18 8.24
CA GLY A 43 -10.26 30.84 9.45
C GLY A 43 -9.14 31.22 10.43
N ALA A 44 -9.50 32.00 11.45
CA ALA A 44 -8.55 32.51 12.46
C ALA A 44 -7.89 31.42 13.34
N GLY A 45 -8.37 30.17 13.26
CA GLY A 45 -7.79 28.98 13.91
C GLY A 45 -7.33 27.92 12.91
N ALA A 46 -7.05 28.31 11.64
CA ALA A 46 -6.54 27.40 10.63
C ALA A 46 -5.30 26.67 11.14
N ALA A 47 -5.29 25.35 10.99
CA ALA A 47 -4.17 24.51 11.40
C ALA A 47 -2.88 24.91 10.67
N ALA A 48 -1.73 24.58 11.26
CA ALA A 48 -0.44 24.79 10.64
C ALA A 48 -0.40 24.23 9.20
N PRO A 49 0.41 24.82 8.30
CA PRO A 49 0.44 24.43 6.88
C PRO A 49 0.84 22.96 6.66
N VAL A 50 1.53 22.34 7.62
CA VAL A 50 1.82 20.90 7.65
C VAL A 50 1.71 20.42 9.10
N ALA A 51 0.93 19.36 9.31
CA ALA A 51 0.85 18.64 10.59
C ALA A 51 1.55 17.30 10.43
N GLU A 52 2.33 16.91 11.44
CA GLU A 52 2.90 15.56 11.49
C GLU A 52 1.77 14.53 11.57
N SER A 53 1.90 13.46 10.78
CA SER A 53 0.93 12.38 10.72
C SER A 53 1.66 11.05 10.71
N ARG A 54 1.11 10.07 11.44
CA ARG A 54 1.58 8.69 11.47
C ARG A 54 0.87 7.81 10.45
N ARG A 55 0.20 8.43 9.48
CA ARG A 55 -0.55 7.74 8.44
C ARG A 55 0.29 7.45 7.22
N VAL A 56 0.18 6.23 6.71
CA VAL A 56 0.63 5.87 5.37
C VAL A 56 -0.55 5.82 4.41
N VAL A 57 -0.28 6.08 3.13
CA VAL A 57 -1.27 5.91 2.06
C VAL A 57 -0.63 5.18 0.89
N LEU A 58 -1.33 4.17 0.36
CA LEU A 58 -0.95 3.43 -0.83
C LEU A 58 -2.08 3.51 -1.85
N CYS A 59 -1.76 3.82 -3.09
CA CYS A 59 -2.72 3.78 -4.19
C CYS A 59 -2.38 2.64 -5.14
N LEU A 60 -3.34 1.75 -5.38
CA LEU A 60 -3.19 0.58 -6.25
C LEU A 60 -4.11 0.71 -7.46
N MET A 61 -3.56 0.58 -8.67
CA MET A 61 -4.38 0.50 -9.89
C MET A 61 -5.25 -0.75 -9.83
N LYS A 62 -6.52 -0.64 -10.24
CA LYS A 62 -7.38 -1.83 -10.25
C LYS A 62 -6.92 -2.83 -11.32
N SER A 63 -6.69 -4.06 -10.89
CA SER A 63 -6.48 -5.24 -11.71
C SER A 63 -7.07 -6.45 -10.99
N THR A 64 -7.25 -7.57 -11.68
CA THR A 64 -7.79 -8.79 -11.06
C THR A 64 -6.95 -9.24 -9.86
N GLU A 65 -5.62 -9.15 -9.97
CA GLU A 65 -4.67 -9.49 -8.91
C GLU A 65 -4.80 -8.54 -7.72
N VAL A 66 -4.98 -7.24 -7.98
CA VAL A 66 -5.14 -6.22 -6.93
C VAL A 66 -6.45 -6.37 -6.18
N GLU A 67 -7.53 -6.79 -6.83
CA GLU A 67 -8.79 -7.10 -6.13
C GLU A 67 -8.57 -8.20 -5.08
N ILE A 68 -7.83 -9.25 -5.43
CA ILE A 68 -7.48 -10.34 -4.50
C ILE A 68 -6.60 -9.83 -3.35
N VAL A 69 -5.60 -8.99 -3.66
CA VAL A 69 -4.75 -8.37 -2.63
C VAL A 69 -5.58 -7.52 -1.67
N VAL A 70 -6.49 -6.70 -2.18
CA VAL A 70 -7.34 -5.83 -1.36
C VAL A 70 -8.28 -6.65 -0.49
N ASP A 71 -8.89 -7.70 -1.03
CA ASP A 71 -9.76 -8.60 -0.28
C ASP A 71 -8.99 -9.28 0.86
N GLU A 72 -7.78 -9.79 0.61
CA GLU A 72 -6.95 -10.41 1.65
C GLU A 72 -6.55 -9.40 2.74
N LEU A 73 -6.11 -8.19 2.35
CA LEU A 73 -5.76 -7.15 3.32
C LEU A 73 -6.98 -6.71 4.15
N MET A 74 -8.17 -6.69 3.55
CA MET A 74 -9.39 -6.39 4.30
C MET A 74 -9.74 -7.47 5.33
N GLU A 75 -9.37 -8.72 5.07
CA GLU A 75 -9.51 -9.83 6.04
C GLU A 75 -8.41 -9.79 7.11
N GLU A 76 -7.16 -9.52 6.73
CA GLU A 76 -6.01 -9.45 7.64
C GLU A 76 -6.14 -8.30 8.64
N TYR A 77 -6.53 -7.11 8.17
CA TYR A 77 -6.66 -5.89 8.98
C TYR A 77 -8.11 -5.65 9.45
N ALA A 78 -8.94 -6.70 9.49
CA ALA A 78 -10.36 -6.58 9.83
C ALA A 78 -10.65 -6.02 11.24
N GLU A 79 -9.71 -6.21 12.17
CA GLU A 79 -9.79 -5.71 13.54
C GLU A 79 -9.11 -4.34 13.75
N ASP A 80 -8.47 -3.79 12.70
CA ASP A 80 -7.79 -2.49 12.75
C ASP A 80 -8.68 -1.37 12.20
N ASP A 81 -9.28 -0.60 13.11
CA ASP A 81 -10.13 0.55 12.79
C ASP A 81 -9.41 1.66 11.99
N SER A 82 -8.08 1.67 11.98
CA SER A 82 -7.28 2.65 11.23
C SER A 82 -7.04 2.24 9.78
N PHE A 83 -7.22 0.95 9.44
CA PHE A 83 -7.11 0.45 8.08
C PHE A 83 -8.37 0.78 7.28
N ILE A 84 -8.21 1.61 6.25
CA ILE A 84 -9.30 2.11 5.43
C ILE A 84 -8.99 1.82 3.97
N VAL A 85 -9.94 1.18 3.29
CA VAL A 85 -9.92 1.03 1.83
C VAL A 85 -10.98 1.92 1.22
N GLU A 86 -10.56 2.86 0.37
CA GLU A 86 -11.44 3.73 -0.43
C GLU A 86 -11.39 3.29 -1.90
N ASP A 87 -12.56 3.03 -2.48
CA ASP A 87 -12.70 2.80 -3.92
C ASP A 87 -12.86 4.16 -4.64
N ALA A 88 -11.81 4.54 -5.37
CA ALA A 88 -11.75 5.78 -6.14
C ALA A 88 -12.10 5.59 -7.63
N GLY A 89 -12.71 4.46 -7.99
CA GLY A 89 -13.12 4.12 -9.34
C GLY A 89 -12.03 3.35 -10.09
N THR A 90 -10.98 4.02 -10.54
CA THR A 90 -9.89 3.38 -11.32
C THR A 90 -8.74 2.82 -10.47
N PHE A 91 -8.74 3.15 -9.17
CA PHE A 91 -7.73 2.72 -8.22
C PHE A 91 -8.36 2.53 -6.84
N TYR A 92 -7.70 1.75 -6.00
CA TYR A 92 -7.94 1.68 -4.56
C TYR A 92 -6.98 2.60 -3.83
N ARG A 93 -7.48 3.30 -2.81
CA ARG A 93 -6.69 4.08 -1.86
C ARG A 93 -6.76 3.39 -0.51
N LEU A 94 -5.61 2.88 -0.05
CA LEU A 94 -5.45 2.21 1.22
C LEU A 94 -4.79 3.20 2.19
N GLU A 95 -5.36 3.35 3.38
CA GLU A 95 -4.80 4.14 4.48
C GLU A 95 -4.66 3.27 5.72
N ASN A 96 -3.62 3.51 6.50
CA ASN A 96 -3.45 2.89 7.81
C ASN A 96 -2.53 3.76 8.67
N ASP A 97 -2.70 3.68 9.99
CA ASP A 97 -1.79 4.34 10.92
C ASP A 97 -0.62 3.39 11.25
N GLU A 98 0.61 3.90 11.31
CA GLU A 98 1.88 3.15 11.51
C GLU A 98 2.41 2.36 10.30
N GLY A 99 1.54 1.80 9.48
CA GLY A 99 1.95 1.03 8.32
C GLY A 99 1.35 -0.36 8.23
N PHE A 100 1.54 -1.00 7.07
CA PHE A 100 1.05 -2.34 6.80
C PHE A 100 2.00 -3.06 5.86
N GLU A 101 1.89 -4.39 5.85
CA GLU A 101 2.70 -5.28 5.02
C GLU A 101 1.79 -6.06 4.07
N ILE A 102 2.30 -6.35 2.87
CA ILE A 102 1.65 -7.21 1.89
C ILE A 102 2.60 -8.37 1.64
N ASP A 103 2.21 -9.56 2.07
CA ASP A 103 2.99 -10.78 1.91
C ASP A 103 2.60 -11.50 0.61
N LEU A 104 3.43 -11.39 -0.43
CA LEU A 104 3.10 -11.96 -1.73
C LEU A 104 3.24 -13.49 -1.75
N ASP A 105 3.91 -14.09 -0.76
CA ASP A 105 3.93 -15.56 -0.61
C ASP A 105 2.55 -16.11 -0.18
N VAL A 106 1.74 -15.29 0.49
CA VAL A 106 0.35 -15.60 0.87
C VAL A 106 -0.61 -15.34 -0.29
N ILE A 107 -0.37 -14.27 -1.05
CA ILE A 107 -1.21 -13.85 -2.18
C ILE A 107 -1.02 -14.73 -3.43
N GLU A 108 0.22 -15.12 -3.74
CA GLU A 108 0.54 -15.87 -4.96
C GLU A 108 -0.33 -17.14 -5.17
N PRO A 109 -0.53 -18.00 -4.15
CA PRO A 109 -1.43 -19.14 -4.26
C PRO A 109 -2.89 -18.79 -4.58
N LEU A 110 -3.38 -17.61 -4.16
CA LEU A 110 -4.75 -17.15 -4.38
C LEU A 110 -4.96 -16.68 -5.83
N ILE A 111 -3.93 -16.10 -6.44
CA ILE A 111 -3.94 -15.65 -7.83
C ILE A 111 -3.88 -16.83 -8.82
N GLY A 112 -3.16 -17.91 -8.46
CA GLY A 112 -3.09 -19.13 -9.27
C GLY A 112 -2.06 -19.13 -10.39
N HIS A 113 -1.17 -18.13 -10.42
CA HIS A 113 0.04 -18.10 -11.22
C HIS A 113 1.17 -17.43 -10.43
N ARG A 114 2.41 -17.51 -10.96
CA ARG A 114 3.55 -16.83 -10.34
C ARG A 114 3.26 -15.35 -10.17
N TYR A 115 3.44 -14.84 -8.97
CA TYR A 115 3.20 -13.44 -8.63
C TYR A 115 4.18 -13.02 -7.55
N ASP A 116 5.22 -12.29 -7.93
CA ASP A 116 6.22 -11.79 -6.98
C ASP A 116 6.05 -10.29 -6.70
N VAL A 117 6.83 -9.77 -5.74
CA VAL A 117 6.77 -8.36 -5.34
C VAL A 117 7.03 -7.42 -6.52
N PHE A 118 7.79 -7.83 -7.54
CA PHE A 118 8.04 -6.99 -8.71
C PHE A 118 6.82 -6.95 -9.65
N ASP A 119 6.11 -8.07 -9.79
CA ASP A 119 4.82 -8.12 -10.48
C ASP A 119 3.78 -7.25 -9.76
N PHE A 120 3.73 -7.30 -8.43
CA PHE A 120 2.87 -6.43 -7.62
C PHE A 120 3.15 -4.94 -7.83
N MET A 121 4.44 -4.55 -7.86
CA MET A 121 4.86 -3.17 -8.06
C MET A 121 4.40 -2.55 -9.39
N VAL A 122 4.06 -3.36 -10.40
CA VAL A 122 3.47 -2.86 -11.66
C VAL A 122 2.15 -2.13 -11.42
N ASN A 123 1.39 -2.55 -10.41
CA ASN A 123 0.09 -1.96 -10.06
C ASN A 123 0.18 -0.91 -8.94
N VAL A 124 1.35 -0.69 -8.35
CA VAL A 124 1.57 0.36 -7.35
C VAL A 124 1.66 1.71 -8.03
N THR A 125 0.67 2.58 -7.81
CA THR A 125 0.60 3.89 -8.48
C THR A 125 1.23 5.01 -7.68
N THR A 126 1.07 5.01 -6.37
CA THR A 126 1.58 6.07 -5.48
C THR A 126 1.73 5.56 -4.06
N THR A 127 2.79 6.01 -3.38
CA THR A 127 3.06 5.75 -1.97
C THR A 127 3.25 7.07 -1.22
N ILE A 128 2.54 7.28 -0.12
CA ILE A 128 2.75 8.38 0.83
C ILE A 128 3.17 7.74 2.15
N GLY A 129 4.42 7.94 2.52
CA GLY A 129 5.11 7.18 3.56
C GLY A 129 6.43 6.64 3.01
N ARG A 130 7.03 5.70 3.73
CA ARG A 130 8.22 4.99 3.27
C ARG A 130 7.81 3.59 2.86
N ALA A 131 8.26 3.19 1.68
CA ALA A 131 8.01 1.87 1.13
C ALA A 131 9.35 1.18 0.88
N TYR A 132 9.42 -0.12 1.17
CA TYR A 132 10.54 -0.96 0.79
C TYR A 132 10.07 -2.41 0.63
N ASN A 133 10.91 -3.22 -0.01
CA ASN A 133 10.67 -4.65 -0.16
C ASN A 133 11.59 -5.41 0.80
N ASP A 134 11.04 -6.40 1.48
CA ASP A 134 11.78 -7.38 2.26
C ASP A 134 11.51 -8.78 1.70
N GLY A 135 12.41 -9.29 0.87
CA GLY A 135 12.18 -10.51 0.10
C GLY A 135 10.97 -10.36 -0.82
N ASN A 136 9.95 -11.20 -0.61
CA ASN A 136 8.67 -11.17 -1.34
C ASN A 136 7.57 -10.41 -0.59
N LYS A 137 7.92 -9.55 0.37
CA LYS A 137 6.98 -8.69 1.10
C LYS A 137 7.14 -7.24 0.67
N PHE A 138 6.02 -6.57 0.46
CA PHE A 138 5.98 -5.12 0.27
C PHE A 138 5.57 -4.46 1.59
N VAL A 139 6.39 -3.54 2.11
CA VAL A 139 6.17 -2.91 3.42
C VAL A 139 5.96 -1.42 3.27
N MET A 140 4.87 -0.91 3.85
CA MET A 140 4.59 0.52 4.03
C MET A 140 4.78 0.90 5.50
N THR A 141 5.54 1.95 5.78
CA THR A 141 5.76 2.41 7.16
C THR A 141 5.95 3.93 7.25
N THR A 142 5.69 4.48 8.43
CA THR A 142 6.08 5.85 8.77
C THR A 142 7.48 5.97 9.35
N LYS A 143 8.10 4.86 9.77
CA LYS A 143 9.41 4.86 10.43
C LYS A 143 10.51 5.38 9.51
N MET A 144 11.39 6.22 10.05
CA MET A 144 12.48 6.83 9.30
C MET A 144 13.63 5.83 9.10
N MET A 145 13.43 4.90 8.16
CA MET A 145 14.45 3.92 7.77
C MET A 145 15.81 4.58 7.47
N GLY A 146 16.88 4.08 8.08
CA GLY A 146 18.23 4.63 8.02
C GLY A 146 18.56 5.70 9.09
N LEU A 147 17.57 6.15 9.87
CA LEU A 147 17.75 7.02 11.03
C LEU A 147 17.26 6.37 12.32
N GLU A 148 16.10 5.70 12.27
CA GLU A 148 15.46 5.05 13.42
C GLU A 148 15.69 3.53 13.43
N GLU A 149 15.79 2.89 12.26
CA GLU A 149 16.01 1.46 12.10
C GLU A 149 17.04 1.17 10.98
N GLU A 150 17.82 0.09 11.14
CA GLU A 150 18.71 -0.41 10.08
C GLU A 150 17.89 -0.93 8.90
N LEU A 151 18.37 -0.68 7.68
CA LEU A 151 17.74 -1.23 6.48
C LEU A 151 17.85 -2.76 6.46
N PRO A 152 16.81 -3.47 6.00
CA PRO A 152 16.89 -4.90 5.77
C PRO A 152 18.10 -5.22 4.89
N ARG A 153 18.93 -6.17 5.33
CA ARG A 153 20.09 -6.61 4.54
C ARG A 153 19.60 -7.62 3.53
N PHE A 154 19.74 -7.29 2.25
CA PHE A 154 19.53 -8.24 1.17
C PHE A 154 20.57 -9.37 1.31
N GLN A 155 20.17 -10.52 1.88
CA GLN A 155 21.00 -11.72 1.81
C GLN A 155 20.92 -12.23 0.39
N ARG A 156 21.92 -11.87 -0.43
CA ARG A 156 22.15 -12.55 -1.69
C ARG A 156 22.39 -14.01 -1.35
N GLY A 157 21.47 -14.89 -1.75
CA GLY A 157 21.61 -16.32 -1.53
C GLY A 157 22.93 -16.80 -2.12
N GLY A 158 23.80 -17.32 -1.25
CA GLY A 158 24.97 -18.13 -1.61
C GLY A 158 26.02 -17.44 -2.47
N ASP A 159 26.77 -16.50 -1.90
CA ASP A 159 28.15 -16.31 -2.36
C ASP A 159 29.01 -17.39 -1.68
N ASP A 160 29.15 -18.53 -2.35
CA ASP A 160 30.32 -19.40 -2.27
C ASP A 160 31.55 -18.56 -2.68
N GLU A 161 31.99 -17.65 -1.81
CA GLU A 161 33.36 -17.13 -1.86
C GLU A 161 34.27 -18.26 -1.32
N SER A 162 34.48 -19.24 -2.20
CA SER A 162 35.63 -20.12 -2.08
C SER A 162 36.89 -19.27 -2.15
N ASP A 163 37.59 -19.35 -1.03
CA ASP A 163 38.89 -18.83 -0.60
C ASP A 163 40.07 -19.16 -1.54
N ASP A 164 39.92 -19.04 -2.87
CA ASP A 164 40.83 -19.66 -3.86
C ASP A 164 41.37 -18.71 -4.95
N LEU A 165 41.51 -17.41 -4.67
CA LEU A 165 42.18 -16.46 -5.59
C LEU A 165 43.61 -16.05 -5.19
N ASN A 166 44.16 -16.58 -4.09
CA ASN A 166 45.52 -16.22 -3.64
C ASN A 166 46.66 -17.18 -4.06
N HIS A 167 46.40 -18.20 -4.89
CA HIS A 167 47.45 -19.17 -5.28
C HIS A 167 47.91 -19.14 -6.75
N MET A 168 47.42 -18.23 -7.61
CA MET A 168 47.77 -18.22 -9.04
C MET A 168 48.39 -16.92 -9.58
N ARG A 169 49.15 -16.16 -8.77
CA ARG A 169 50.08 -15.16 -9.32
C ARG A 169 51.44 -15.16 -8.62
N GLY A 170 52.43 -15.74 -9.32
CA GLY A 170 53.81 -15.25 -9.23
C GLY A 170 54.89 -16.23 -8.83
N ALA A 171 54.98 -17.40 -9.48
CA ALA A 171 56.28 -18.03 -9.68
C ALA A 171 56.93 -17.47 -10.96
N GLY A 172 58.16 -16.96 -10.85
CA GLY A 172 59.02 -16.50 -11.94
C GLY A 172 59.29 -14.99 -11.88
N GLY A 173 60.51 -14.48 -11.79
CA GLY A 173 61.80 -15.13 -11.90
C GLY A 173 62.95 -14.15 -11.57
N GLU A 174 64.12 -14.74 -11.54
CA GLU A 174 65.45 -14.23 -11.19
C GLU A 174 65.84 -12.89 -11.83
N ARG A 175 66.43 -11.99 -11.04
CA ARG A 175 67.85 -11.56 -11.11
C ARG A 175 68.16 -10.44 -10.12
#